data_AF-A0A7W1KRW2-F1
#
_entry.id   AF-A0A7W1KRW2-F1
#
_cell.length_a   1.000
_cell.length_b   1.000
_cell.length_c   1.000
_cell.angle_alpha   90.00
_cell.angle_beta   90.00
_cell.angle_gamma   90.00
#
_symmetry.space_group_name_H-M   'P 1'
#
loop_
_entity.id
_entity.type
_entity.pdbx_description
1 polymer ?
#
loop_
_entity_poly.entity_id
_entity_poly.type
_entity_poly.pdbx_seq_one_letter_code
_entity_poly.pdbx_strand_id
1 'polypeptide(L)' 'MSSRLSDYNYALPEELIAQRPLPRREDSRMMVLCRATQRIEHRRFNEIGAFMQEGDLLVLNNARVIAARRFSDNTAI' A
#
# COMPACT_ATOMS: atom_id res chain seq x y z
N MET A 1 9.85 15.40 -21.12
CA MET A 1 9.00 14.19 -21.16
C MET A 1 7.56 14.64 -20.99
N SER A 2 6.72 14.41 -22.00
CA SER A 2 5.27 14.61 -21.84
C SER A 2 4.75 13.40 -21.08
N SER A 3 4.47 13.54 -19.79
CA SER A 3 3.89 12.48 -18.97
C SER A 3 2.40 12.40 -19.29
N ARG A 4 2.05 11.61 -20.30
CA ARG A 4 0.64 11.34 -20.61
C ARG A 4 0.15 10.26 -19.64
N LEU A 5 -1.12 10.30 -19.28
CA LEU A 5 -1.70 9.30 -18.38
C LEU A 5 -1.53 7.87 -18.94
N SER A 6 -1.55 7.75 -20.27
CA SER A 6 -1.35 6.48 -20.99
C SER A 6 -0.02 5.79 -20.69
N ASP A 7 1.02 6.54 -20.33
CA ASP A 7 2.37 5.99 -20.11
C ASP A 7 2.44 5.12 -18.85
N TYR A 8 1.40 5.17 -18.02
CA TYR A 8 1.25 4.41 -16.77
C TYR A 8 0.19 3.30 -16.88
N ASN A 9 -0.37 3.07 -18.07
CA ASN A 9 -1.37 2.04 -18.29
C ASN A 9 -0.72 0.65 -18.50
N TYR A 10 -1.32 -0.39 -17.93
CA TYR A 10 -0.90 -1.78 -18.12
C TYR A 10 -2.11 -2.71 -18.13
N ALA A 11 -1.99 -3.87 -18.77
CA ALA A 11 -3.03 -4.88 -18.76
C ALA A 11 -3.10 -5.54 -17.37
N LEU A 12 -4.21 -5.33 -16.66
CA LEU A 12 -4.49 -5.95 -15.36
C LEU A 12 -5.78 -6.78 -15.48
N PRO A 13 -5.67 -8.12 -15.60
CA PRO A 13 -6.83 -9.00 -15.51
C PRO A 13 -7.57 -8.83 -14.18
N GLU A 14 -8.91 -8.80 -14.23
CA GLU A 14 -9.76 -8.50 -13.07
C GLU A 14 -9.63 -9.56 -11.98
N GLU A 15 -9.38 -10.82 -12.35
CA GLU A 15 -9.15 -11.93 -11.44
C GLU A 15 -7.87 -11.79 -10.59
N LEU A 16 -6.94 -10.93 -11.00
CA LEU A 16 -5.73 -10.62 -10.23
C LEU A 16 -5.95 -9.48 -9.21
N ILE A 17 -7.12 -8.84 -9.21
CA ILE A 17 -7.51 -7.83 -8.23
C ILE A 17 -8.06 -8.55 -6.99
N ALA A 18 -7.30 -8.50 -5.90
CA ALA A 18 -7.70 -9.11 -4.64
C ALA A 18 -8.97 -8.45 -4.09
N GLN A 19 -10.06 -9.21 -4.01
CA GLN A 19 -11.36 -8.75 -3.48
C GLN A 19 -11.40 -8.74 -1.94
N ARG A 20 -10.56 -9.56 -1.32
CA ARG A 20 -10.41 -9.68 0.14
C ARG A 20 -8.95 -9.93 0.48
N PRO A 21 -8.47 -9.49 1.65
CA PRO A 21 -7.15 -9.84 2.12
C PRO A 21 -7.04 -11.35 2.40
N LEU A 22 -5.81 -11.86 2.44
CA LEU A 22 -5.53 -13.21 2.95
C LEU A 22 -5.91 -13.31 4.44
N PRO A 23 -6.26 -14.51 4.94
CA PRO A 23 -6.55 -14.73 6.37
C PRO A 23 -5.39 -14.33 7.29
N ARG A 24 -4.16 -14.56 6.83
CA ARG A 24 -2.91 -14.11 7.44
C ARG A 24 -2.25 -13.11 6.52
N ARG A 25 -2.08 -11.88 6.99
CA ARG A 25 -1.63 -10.77 6.14
C ARG A 25 -0.17 -10.92 5.71
N GLU A 26 0.65 -11.48 6.59
CA GLU A 26 2.07 -11.74 6.39
C GLU A 26 2.38 -12.82 5.35
N ASP A 27 1.38 -13.64 4.99
CA ASP A 27 1.52 -14.69 3.96
C ASP A 27 1.45 -14.14 2.52
N SER A 28 1.16 -12.84 2.37
CA SER A 28 1.10 -12.16 1.07
C SER A 28 2.43 -12.21 0.31
N ARG A 29 2.34 -12.20 -1.02
CA ARG A 29 3.51 -12.11 -1.90
C ARG A 29 4.11 -10.71 -1.83
N MET A 30 5.44 -10.64 -1.85
CA MET A 30 6.23 -9.41 -1.91
C MET A 30 7.12 -9.46 -3.15
N MET A 31 7.04 -8.45 -4.01
CA MET A 31 7.98 -8.27 -5.12
C MET A 31 9.09 -7.30 -4.67
N VAL A 32 10.33 -7.77 -4.70
CA VAL A 32 11.50 -6.95 -4.36
C VAL A 32 12.15 -6.48 -5.66
N LEU A 33 12.29 -5.17 -5.81
CA LEU A 33 12.96 -4.55 -6.96
C LEU A 33 14.28 -3.93 -6.52
N CYS A 34 15.39 -4.54 -6.91
CA CYS A 34 16.73 -4.01 -6.70
C CYS A 34 17.03 -2.92 -7.75
N ARG A 35 16.74 -1.65 -7.44
CA ARG A 35 16.87 -0.53 -8.39
C ARG A 35 18.23 -0.44 -9.10
N ALA A 36 19.33 -0.68 -8.37
CA ALA A 36 20.69 -0.58 -8.89
C ALA A 36 21.01 -1.65 -9.95
N THR A 37 20.45 -2.85 -9.82
CA THR A 37 20.73 -3.99 -10.70
C THR A 37 19.56 -4.32 -11.63
N GLN A 38 18.42 -3.64 -11.46
CA GLN A 38 17.13 -3.96 -12.07
C GLN A 38 16.66 -5.41 -11.84
N ARG A 39 17.20 -6.09 -10.83
CA ARG A 39 16.79 -7.45 -10.48
C ARG A 39 15.43 -7.43 -9.79
N ILE A 40 14.57 -8.35 -10.19
CA ILE A 40 13.29 -8.62 -9.54
C ILE A 40 13.38 -9.95 -8.79
N GLU A 41 12.95 -9.97 -7.54
CA GLU A 41 12.82 -11.17 -6.73
C GLU A 41 11.38 -11.32 -6.22
N HIS A 42 10.93 -12.56 -6.10
CA HIS A 42 9.64 -12.90 -5.50
C HIS A 42 9.87 -13.52 -4.12
N ARG A 43 9.29 -12.89 -3.10
CA ARG A 43 9.39 -13.26 -1.68
C ARG A 43 7.99 -13.27 -1.04
N ARG A 44 7.91 -13.59 0.24
CA ARG A 44 6.74 -13.41 1.09
C ARG A 44 6.96 -12.22 2.04
N PHE A 45 5.86 -11.58 2.44
CA PHE A 45 5.93 -10.37 3.26
C PHE A 45 6.50 -10.63 4.67
N ASN A 46 6.34 -11.84 5.20
CA ASN A 46 6.99 -12.25 6.46
C ASN A 46 8.54 -12.24 6.40
N GLU A 47 9.15 -12.21 5.20
CA GLU A 47 10.59 -12.09 5.00
C GLU A 47 11.09 -10.63 4.99
N ILE A 48 10.20 -9.62 5.14
CA ILE A 48 10.57 -8.20 5.02
C ILE A 48 11.73 -7.79 5.93
N GLY A 49 11.82 -8.37 7.12
CA GLY A 49 12.91 -8.08 8.07
C GLY A 49 14.30 -8.43 7.54
N ALA A 50 14.42 -9.38 6.60
CA ALA A 50 15.69 -9.72 5.98
C ALA A 50 16.23 -8.64 5.03
N PHE A 51 15.41 -7.64 4.68
CA PHE A 51 15.77 -6.51 3.82
C PHE A 51 16.05 -5.22 4.59
N MET A 52 16.05 -5.28 5.92
CA MET A 52 16.35 -4.14 6.79
C MET A 52 17.71 -4.31 7.45
N GLN A 53 18.41 -3.21 7.64
CA GLN A 53 19.69 -3.14 8.33
C GLN A 53 19.54 -2.37 9.65
N GLU A 54 20.51 -2.55 10.54
CA GLU A 54 20.60 -1.72 11.74
C GLU A 54 20.71 -0.25 11.35
N GLY A 55 19.87 0.60 11.96
CA GLY A 55 19.78 2.03 11.63
C GLY A 55 18.70 2.39 10.61
N ASP A 56 18.08 1.41 9.93
CA ASP A 56 16.95 1.68 9.04
C ASP A 56 15.70 2.13 9.83
N LEU A 57 14.95 3.07 9.27
CA LEU A 57 13.72 3.60 9.85
C LEU A 57 12.49 3.18 9.03
N LEU A 58 11.61 2.37 9.62
CA LEU A 58 10.30 2.07 9.05
C LEU A 58 9.28 3.13 9.47
N VAL A 59 8.88 3.99 8.53
CA VAL A 59 7.85 5.00 8.74
C VAL A 59 6.49 4.41 8.40
N LEU A 60 5.59 4.34 9.38
CA LEU A 60 4.23 3.85 9.21
C LEU A 60 3.23 5.01 9.26
N ASN A 61 2.28 5.02 8.32
CA ASN A 61 1.16 5.94 8.39
C ASN A 61 0.13 5.46 9.43
N ASN A 62 -0.18 6.30 10.41
CA ASN A 62 -1.23 6.06 11.39
C ASN A 62 -2.35 7.08 11.20
N ALA A 63 -3.34 6.74 10.36
CA ALA A 63 -4.48 7.60 10.08
C ALA A 63 -5.43 7.68 11.29
N ARG A 64 -5.85 8.89 11.67
CA ARG A 64 -6.82 9.12 12.76
C ARG A 64 -7.94 10.03 12.28
N VAL A 65 -9.18 9.67 12.63
CA VAL A 65 -10.35 10.52 12.37
C VAL A 65 -10.42 11.61 13.43
N ILE A 66 -10.61 12.86 12.99
CA ILE A 66 -10.94 13.96 13.88
C ILE A 66 -12.43 13.86 14.20
N ALA A 67 -12.76 13.55 15.45
CA ALA A 67 -14.14 13.48 15.90
C ALA A 67 -14.74 14.90 15.98
N ALA A 68 -15.52 15.27 14.97
CA ALA A 68 -16.28 16.51 14.97
C ALA A 68 -17.76 16.21 14.75
N ARG A 69 -18.52 16.16 15.84
CA ARG A 69 -19.98 16.17 15.80
C ARG A 69 -20.46 17.47 16.42
N ARG A 70 -21.22 18.25 15.65
CA ARG A 70 -21.92 19.45 16.09
C ARG A 70 -23.41 19.21 15.87
N PHE A 71 -24.22 19.51 16.88
CA PHE A 71 -25.67 19.55 16.74
C PHE A 71 -26.06 21.01 16.55
N SER A 72 -26.93 21.30 15.58
CA SER A 72 -27.58 22.60 15.45
C SER A 72 -28.82 22.63 16.34
N ASP A 73 -28.98 23.67 17.13
CA ASP A 73 -30.16 23.99 17.93
C ASP A 73 -31.23 24.75 17.13
N ASN A 74 -31.08 24.84 15.80
CA ASN A 74 -31.97 25.62 14.96
C ASN A 74 -33.37 25.00 14.91
N THR A 75 -34.22 25.44 15.84
CA THR A 75 -35.64 25.10 15.97
C THR A 75 -36.45 26.01 15.05
N ALA A 76 -36.09 26.05 13.77
CA ALA A 76 -36.81 26.79 12.74
C ALA A 76 -37.66 25.79 11.92
N ILE A 77 -38.80 25.44 12.51
CA ILE A 77 -40.07 25.17 11.80
C ILE A 77 -40.87 26.46 11.90
#